data_AF-A0A951QVS7-F1
#
_entry.id   AF-A0A951QVS7-F1
#
_cell.length_a   1.000
_cell.length_b   1.000
_cell.length_c   1.000
_cell.angle_alpha   90.00
_cell.angle_beta   90.00
_cell.angle_gamma   90.00
#
_symmetry.space_group_name_H-M   'P 1'
#
loop_
_entity.id
_entity.type
_entity.pdbx_description
1 polymer ?
#
loop_
_entity_poly.entity_id
_entity_poly.type
_entity_poly.pdbx_seq_one_letter_code
_entity_poly.pdbx_strand_id
1 'polypeptide(L)'
;MSVRQAQYALKDLTDKNLITKKKRQGTTDHYQITDRSQWKELDYTVQLDSALEYFNRAITRREKKDISGAVEDFRESIKLYEQELKQKEGGSTRKEKDLQDARNELEKTQKKLLASELI
;
A
#
# COMPACT_ATOMS: atom_id res chain seq x y z
N MET A 1 -10.46 23.14 15.50
CA MET A 1 -9.33 23.10 14.54
C MET A 1 -8.53 24.39 14.66
N SER A 2 -7.20 24.31 14.75
CA SER A 2 -6.36 25.52 14.79
C SER A 2 -6.22 26.13 13.39
N VAL A 3 -6.07 27.46 13.31
CA VAL A 3 -5.80 28.18 12.05
C VAL A 3 -4.59 27.59 11.32
N ARG A 4 -3.58 27.16 12.08
CA ARG A 4 -2.36 26.52 11.57
C ARG A 4 -2.63 25.18 10.87
N GLN A 5 -3.48 24.33 11.46
CA GLN A 5 -3.90 23.06 10.84
C GLN A 5 -4.67 23.30 9.54
N ALA A 6 -5.57 24.29 9.52
CA ALA A 6 -6.30 24.65 8.30
C ALA A 6 -5.37 25.17 7.19
N GLN A 7 -4.36 25.98 7.54
CA GLN A 7 -3.35 26.45 6.59
C GLN A 7 -2.50 25.32 6.01
N TYR A 8 -2.07 24.35 6.85
CA TYR A 8 -1.35 23.17 6.37
C TYR A 8 -2.20 22.31 5.44
N ALA A 9 -3.49 22.11 5.79
CA ALA A 9 -4.41 21.37 4.94
C ALA A 9 -4.62 22.06 3.59
N LEU A 10 -4.83 23.38 3.58
CA LEU A 10 -4.97 24.15 2.34
C LEU A 10 -3.70 24.07 1.47
N LYS A 11 -2.52 24.10 2.09
CA LYS A 11 -1.25 23.93 1.38
C LYS A 11 -1.14 22.55 0.72
N ASP A 12 -1.44 21.48 1.46
CA ASP A 12 -1.41 20.11 0.92
C ASP A 12 -2.41 19.92 -0.24
N LEU A 13 -3.60 20.53 -0.13
CA LEU A 13 -4.60 20.52 -1.21
C LEU A 13 -4.15 21.30 -2.45
N THR A 14 -3.46 22.43 -2.27
CA THR A 14 -2.85 23.15 -3.40
C THR A 14 -1.71 22.36 -4.04
N ASP A 15 -0.86 21.70 -3.25
CA ASP A 15 0.27 20.90 -3.73
C ASP A 15 -0.19 19.67 -4.56
N LYS A 16 -1.39 19.15 -4.25
CA LYS A 16 -2.06 18.08 -5.00
C LYS A 16 -2.83 18.57 -6.23
N ASN A 17 -2.77 19.87 -6.52
CA ASN A 17 -3.56 20.54 -7.55
C ASN A 17 -5.07 20.29 -7.40
N LEU A 18 -5.59 20.11 -6.19
CA LEU A 18 -7.03 19.90 -5.92
C LEU A 18 -7.79 21.23 -5.82
N ILE A 19 -7.10 22.28 -5.37
CA ILE A 19 -7.64 23.63 -5.25
C ILE A 19 -6.63 24.65 -5.74
N THR A 20 -7.13 25.80 -6.19
CA THR A 20 -6.32 26.98 -6.52
C THR A 20 -6.81 28.17 -5.72
N LYS A 21 -5.87 28.98 -5.23
CA LYS A 21 -6.19 30.23 -4.55
C LYS A 21 -6.57 31.28 -5.58
N LYS A 22 -7.82 31.75 -5.57
CA LYS A 22 -8.30 32.76 -6.52
C LYS A 22 -7.80 34.15 -6.19
N LYS A 23 -8.08 34.62 -4.97
CA LYS A 23 -7.80 35.97 -4.50
C LYS A 23 -7.86 36.01 -2.97
N ARG A 24 -7.10 36.95 -2.41
CA ARG A 24 -7.23 37.37 -1.01
C ARG A 24 -8.19 38.55 -0.94
N GLN A 25 -9.23 38.44 -0.13
CA GLN A 25 -10.11 39.57 0.21
C GLN A 25 -9.93 39.88 1.69
N GLY A 26 -9.16 40.92 2.00
CA GLY A 26 -8.82 41.29 3.38
C GLY A 26 -8.04 40.19 4.11
N THR A 27 -8.61 39.66 5.20
CA THR A 27 -8.05 38.55 5.99
C THR A 27 -8.51 37.17 5.50
N THR A 28 -9.42 37.11 4.53
CA THR A 28 -10.03 35.86 4.05
C THR A 28 -9.45 35.45 2.69
N ASP A 29 -8.98 34.21 2.62
CA ASP A 29 -8.50 33.61 1.38
C ASP A 29 -9.61 32.78 0.72
N HIS A 30 -9.86 33.01 -0.57
CA HIS A 30 -10.85 32.25 -1.34
C HIS A 30 -10.16 31.23 -2.26
N TYR A 31 -10.62 29.98 -2.21
CA TYR A 31 -10.10 28.87 -3.02
C TYR A 31 -11.20 28.35 -3.95
N GLN A 32 -10.82 27.92 -5.15
CA GLN A 32 -11.70 27.20 -6.09
C GLN A 32 -11.15 25.79 -6.31
N ILE A 33 -12.04 24.81 -6.40
CA ILE A 33 -11.71 23.45 -6.82
C ILE A 33 -11.28 23.48 -8.30
N THR A 34 -10.20 22.80 -8.62
CA THR A 34 -9.66 22.63 -9.98
C THR A 34 -10.34 21.48 -10.72
N ASP A 35 -10.23 21.50 -12.05
CA ASP A 35 -10.70 20.38 -12.87
C ASP A 35 -10.00 19.07 -12.50
N ARG A 36 -10.77 17.98 -12.52
CA ARG A 36 -10.29 16.65 -12.10
C ARG A 36 -9.10 16.15 -12.93
N SER A 37 -8.95 16.61 -14.18
CA SER A 37 -7.81 16.30 -15.04
C SER A 37 -6.50 16.95 -14.59
N GLN A 38 -6.57 18.01 -13.79
CA GLN A 38 -5.42 18.73 -13.24
C GLN A 38 -4.95 18.14 -11.92
N TRP A 39 -5.77 17.29 -11.30
CA TRP A 39 -5.44 16.68 -10.02
C TRP A 39 -4.24 15.78 -10.24
N LYS A 40 -3.22 15.96 -9.41
CA LYS A 40 -2.11 15.03 -9.39
C LYS A 40 -2.70 13.68 -9.05
N GLU A 41 -2.62 12.71 -9.96
CA GLU A 41 -2.96 11.34 -9.63
C GLU A 41 -2.12 10.97 -8.42
N LEU A 42 -2.81 10.72 -7.31
CA LEU A 42 -2.18 10.19 -6.12
C LEU A 42 -1.79 8.78 -6.49
N ASP A 43 -0.59 8.65 -7.04
CA ASP A 43 0.07 7.37 -7.18
C ASP A 43 0.42 6.96 -5.76
N TYR A 44 -0.57 6.41 -5.05
CA TYR A 44 -0.32 5.55 -3.91
C TYR A 44 0.34 4.29 -4.50
N THR A 45 1.59 4.44 -4.95
CA THR A 45 2.53 3.35 -4.88
C THR A 45 2.56 3.03 -3.39
N VAL A 46 1.80 2.02 -2.99
CA VAL A 46 1.90 1.47 -1.65
C VAL A 46 3.36 1.07 -1.54
N GLN A 47 4.17 1.91 -0.88
CA GLN A 47 5.50 1.52 -0.46
C GLN A 47 5.27 0.39 0.49
N LEU A 48 5.53 -0.82 -0.01
CA LEU A 48 5.46 -2.02 0.79
C LEU A 48 6.81 -2.14 1.44
N ASP A 49 6.88 -1.71 2.69
CA ASP A 49 8.12 -1.68 3.44
C ASP A 49 8.19 -2.86 4.43
N SER A 50 7.08 -3.59 4.62
CA SER A 50 7.02 -4.72 5.54
C SER A 50 6.53 -6.02 4.90
N ALA A 51 7.07 -7.14 5.39
CA ALA A 51 6.63 -8.49 5.03
C ALA A 51 5.11 -8.68 5.16
N LEU A 52 4.48 -8.07 6.16
CA LEU A 52 3.05 -8.16 6.41
C LEU A 52 2.22 -7.45 5.33
N GLU A 53 2.72 -6.34 4.78
CA GLU A 53 2.00 -5.58 3.78
C GLU A 53 1.98 -6.32 2.44
N TYR A 54 3.12 -6.92 2.06
CA TYR A 54 3.18 -7.84 0.91
C TYR A 54 2.23 -9.02 1.08
N PHE A 55 2.16 -9.61 2.28
CA PHE A 55 1.23 -10.70 2.58
C PHE A 55 -0.24 -10.28 2.40
N ASN A 56 -0.64 -9.13 2.95
CA ASN A 56 -2.01 -8.62 2.81
C ASN A 56 -2.34 -8.25 1.35
N ARG A 57 -1.39 -7.70 0.60
CA ARG A 57 -1.56 -7.44 -0.85
C ARG A 57 -1.74 -8.74 -1.62
N ALA A 58 -0.96 -9.77 -1.31
CA ALA A 58 -1.05 -11.07 -1.94
C ALA A 58 -2.43 -11.72 -1.76
N ILE A 59 -3.00 -11.64 -0.54
CA ILE A 59 -4.38 -12.09 -0.27
C ILE A 59 -5.37 -11.32 -1.14
N THR A 60 -5.25 -9.99 -1.16
CA THR A 60 -6.14 -9.12 -1.95
C THR A 60 -6.07 -9.44 -3.45
N ARG A 61 -4.86 -9.63 -4.00
CA ARG A 61 -4.67 -10.01 -5.41
C ARG A 61 -5.25 -11.38 -5.72
N ARG A 62 -5.06 -12.34 -4.81
CA ARG A 62 -5.64 -13.68 -4.94
C ARG A 62 -7.16 -13.63 -4.98
N GLU A 63 -7.79 -12.84 -4.11
CA GLU A 63 -9.25 -12.64 -4.12
C GLU A 63 -9.73 -11.98 -5.41
N LYS A 64 -8.92 -11.07 -5.98
CA LYS A 64 -9.15 -10.47 -7.29
C LYS A 64 -8.83 -11.38 -8.48
N LYS A 65 -8.49 -12.66 -8.23
CA LYS A 65 -8.08 -13.65 -9.24
C LYS A 65 -6.79 -13.32 -10.00
N ASP A 66 -6.03 -12.32 -9.55
CA ASP A 66 -4.66 -12.10 -10.01
C ASP A 66 -3.74 -13.05 -9.23
N ILE A 67 -3.78 -14.33 -9.62
CA ILE A 67 -3.04 -15.40 -8.94
C ILE A 67 -1.54 -15.23 -9.17
N SER A 68 -1.13 -14.80 -10.37
CA SER A 68 0.28 -14.52 -10.70
C SER A 68 0.85 -13.41 -9.83
N GLY A 69 0.15 -12.28 -9.70
CA GLY A 69 0.58 -11.17 -8.87
C GLY A 69 0.53 -11.48 -7.38
N ALA A 70 -0.36 -12.39 -6.95
CA ALA A 70 -0.40 -12.88 -5.57
C ALA A 70 0.81 -13.77 -5.23
N VAL A 71 1.24 -14.64 -6.14
CA VAL A 71 2.41 -15.52 -5.93
C VAL A 71 3.68 -14.68 -5.74
N GLU A 72 3.90 -13.67 -6.57
CA GLU A 72 5.07 -12.79 -6.44
C GLU A 72 5.05 -12.02 -5.12
N ASP A 73 3.88 -11.53 -4.68
CA ASP A 73 3.77 -10.84 -3.40
C ASP A 73 4.01 -11.75 -2.19
N PHE A 74 3.50 -12.99 -2.23
CA PHE A 74 3.81 -13.97 -1.18
C PHE A 74 5.31 -14.30 -1.14
N ARG A 75 5.99 -14.38 -2.29
CA ARG A 75 7.45 -14.61 -2.36
C ARG A 75 8.22 -13.47 -1.72
N GLU A 76 7.89 -12.22 -2.02
CA GLU A 76 8.55 -11.06 -1.41
C GLU A 76 8.29 -10.98 0.10
N SER A 77 7.06 -11.26 0.54
CA SER A 77 6.73 -11.36 1.97
C SER A 77 7.61 -12.38 2.70
N ILE A 78 7.79 -13.57 2.14
CA ILE A 78 8.64 -14.64 2.70
C ILE A 78 10.10 -14.18 2.82
N LYS A 79 10.66 -13.57 1.76
CA LYS A 79 12.04 -13.06 1.78
C LYS A 79 12.25 -12.04 2.89
N LEU A 80 11.31 -11.11 3.05
CA LEU A 80 11.38 -10.08 4.09
C LEU A 80 11.26 -10.69 5.50
N TYR A 81 10.33 -11.64 5.71
CA TYR A 81 10.25 -12.35 6.99
C TYR A 81 11.56 -13.09 7.33
N GLU A 82 12.20 -13.73 6.35
CA GLU A 82 13.49 -14.40 6.56
C GLU A 82 14.61 -13.41 6.89
N GLN A 83 14.66 -12.25 6.23
CA GLN A 83 15.62 -11.20 6.56
C GLN A 83 15.39 -10.65 7.96
N GLU A 84 14.13 -10.36 8.31
CA GLU A 84 13.77 -9.86 9.63
C GLU A 84 14.06 -10.85 10.77
N LEU A 85 13.92 -12.16 10.50
CA LEU A 85 14.28 -13.23 11.44
C LEU A 85 15.80 -13.32 11.61
N LYS A 86 16.58 -13.22 10.52
CA LYS A 86 18.05 -13.22 10.58
C LYS A 86 18.61 -12.01 11.34
N GLN A 87 17.97 -10.85 11.20
CA GLN A 87 18.39 -9.63 11.91
C GLN A 87 18.10 -9.67 13.41
N LYS A 88 17.10 -10.44 13.84
CA LYS A 88 16.77 -10.60 15.26
C LYS A 88 17.45 -11.86 15.79
N GLU A 89 18.67 -11.69 16.31
CA GLU A 89 19.36 -12.72 17.10
C GLU A 89 18.59 -12.97 18.41
N GLY A 90 17.57 -13.84 18.34
CA GLY A 90 16.65 -14.13 19.45
C GLY A 90 15.29 -14.55 18.90
N GLY A 91 15.15 -15.85 18.64
CA GLY A 91 14.01 -16.48 17.97
C GLY A 91 12.65 -15.90 18.38
N SER A 92 12.00 -15.24 17.43
CA SER A 92 10.63 -14.75 17.61
C SER A 92 9.67 -15.80 17.06
N THR A 93 9.14 -16.64 17.95
CA THR A 93 8.15 -17.70 17.63
C THR A 93 6.96 -17.15 16.83
N ARG A 94 6.60 -15.88 17.04
CA ARG A 94 5.54 -15.20 16.30
C ARG A 94 5.90 -15.00 14.83
N LYS A 95 7.10 -14.50 14.53
CA LYS A 95 7.53 -14.26 13.13
C LYS A 95 7.78 -15.56 12.38
N GLU A 96 8.27 -16.60 13.06
CA GLU A 96 8.39 -17.93 12.49
C GLU A 96 7.02 -18.49 12.09
N LYS A 97 6.01 -18.27 12.94
CA LYS A 97 4.62 -18.61 12.60
C LYS A 97 4.12 -17.83 11.39
N ASP A 98 4.32 -16.49 11.37
CA ASP A 98 3.89 -15.65 10.25
C ASP A 98 4.57 -16.07 8.93
N LEU A 99 5.86 -16.43 8.97
CA LEU A 99 6.60 -16.99 7.84
C LEU A 99 6.01 -18.33 7.37
N GLN A 100 5.67 -19.22 8.30
CA GLN A 100 5.07 -20.51 7.98
C GLN A 100 3.68 -20.33 7.35
N ASP A 101 2.89 -19.40 7.86
CA ASP A 101 1.57 -19.05 7.31
C ASP A 101 1.72 -18.51 5.88
N ALA A 102 2.69 -17.62 5.63
CA ALA A 102 3.00 -17.13 4.28
C ALA A 102 3.39 -18.23 3.30
N ARG A 103 4.19 -19.21 3.73
CA ARG A 103 4.57 -20.38 2.92
C ARG A 103 3.37 -21.27 2.59
N ASN A 104 2.51 -21.53 3.58
CA ASN A 104 1.30 -22.33 3.38
C ASN A 104 0.34 -21.66 2.39
N GLU A 105 0.16 -20.34 2.49
CA GLU A 105 -0.69 -19.58 1.57
C GLU A 105 -0.10 -19.54 0.15
N LEU A 106 1.22 -19.38 0.01
CA LEU A 106 1.92 -19.49 -1.27
C LEU A 106 1.67 -20.84 -1.94
N GLU A 107 1.84 -21.94 -1.22
CA GLU A 107 1.61 -23.29 -1.78
C GLU A 107 0.17 -23.46 -2.27
N LYS A 108 -0.82 -23.00 -1.48
CA LYS A 108 -2.24 -23.01 -1.89
C LYS A 108 -2.46 -22.17 -3.16
N THR A 109 -1.81 -21.02 -3.28
CA THR A 109 -1.95 -20.16 -4.47
C THR A 109 -1.34 -20.77 -5.71
N GLN A 110 -0.16 -21.39 -5.60
CA GLN A 110 0.50 -22.07 -6.70
C GLN A 110 -0.31 -23.27 -7.19
N LYS A 111 -0.89 -24.06 -6.28
CA LYS A 111 -1.82 -25.14 -6.64
C LYS A 111 -3.01 -24.63 -7.46
N LYS A 112 -3.58 -23.48 -7.09
CA LYS A 112 -4.66 -22.84 -7.86
C LYS A 112 -4.21 -22.34 -9.22
N LEU A 113 -2.98 -21.79 -9.31
CA LEU A 113 -2.39 -21.35 -10.58
C LEU A 113 -2.23 -22.53 -11.54
N LEU A 114 -1.61 -23.62 -11.07
CA LEU A 114 -1.41 -24.84 -11.85
C LEU A 114 -2.75 -25.46 -12.29
N ALA A 115 -3.75 -25.48 -11.41
CA ALA A 115 -5.08 -25.95 -11.76
C ALA A 115 -5.77 -25.07 -12.83
N SER A 116 -5.48 -23.77 -12.85
CA SER A 116 -6.00 -22.87 -13.90
C SER A 116 -5.26 -22.98 -15.23
N GLU A 117 -4.01 -23.46 -15.24
CA GLU A 117 -3.23 -23.69 -16.46
C GLU A 117 -3.54 -25.04 -17.14
N LEU A 118 -4.23 -25.95 -16.43
CA LEU A 118 -4.57 -27.30 -16.88
C LEU A 118 -5.96 -27.41 -17.55
N ILE A 119 -6.67 -26.30 -17.77
CA ILE A 119 -7.99 -26.22 -18.41
C ILE A 119 -7.87 -25.41 -19.70
#